data_AF-A0A165I7G3-F1
#
_entry.id   AF-A0A165I7G3-F1
#
_cell.length_a   1.000
_cell.length_b   1.000
_cell.length_c   1.000
_cell.angle_alpha   90.00
_cell.angle_beta   90.00
_cell.angle_gamma   90.00
#
_symmetry.space_group_name_H-M   'P 1'
#
loop_
_entity.id
_entity.type
_entity.pdbx_description
1 polymer ?
#
loop_
_entity_poly.entity_id
_entity_poly.type
_entity_poly.pdbx_seq_one_letter_code
_entity_poly.pdbx_strand_id
1 'polypeptide(L)'
;MRFIGLVMLLAGLWVTPAMAAEQASDTKTAQTKSADEAAKSPEQQAMDKLAAAGIGEAIKAIKKFGSFYPFGLVQKGDSAQAMTYTGEKEDAPAPEQWVEVLYRKLQEEGKKKPDVDMLALFRLHEISDDEGNQVIGVWALVDHRDVRPWVIFLPFLEKDNGKYEPGEPVYYPTDQSLFDHSE
;
A
#
# COMPACT_ATOMS: atom_id res chain seq x y z
N MET A 1 -8.32 60.21 44.61
CA MET A 1 -7.44 60.20 45.79
C MET A 1 -6.80 58.83 45.93
N ARG A 2 -5.47 58.84 46.05
CA ARG A 2 -4.59 57.90 46.80
C ARG A 2 -4.47 56.43 46.37
N PHE A 3 -3.26 56.16 45.87
CA PHE A 3 -2.52 54.90 45.78
C PHE A 3 -2.32 54.20 47.15
N ILE A 4 -1.98 52.90 47.07
CA ILE A 4 -1.15 52.00 47.92
C ILE A 4 -1.85 50.62 47.92
N GLY A 5 -1.25 49.46 47.62
CA GLY A 5 0.12 49.10 47.29
C GLY A 5 0.21 47.59 46.98
N LEU A 6 1.15 47.28 46.07
CA LEU A 6 2.01 46.09 45.95
C LEU A 6 1.78 44.89 46.90
N VAL A 7 1.55 43.69 46.34
CA VAL A 7 2.36 42.48 46.62
C VAL A 7 2.48 41.66 45.34
N MET A 8 3.70 41.64 44.78
CA MET A 8 4.17 40.57 43.88
C MET A 8 4.26 39.26 44.67
N LEU A 9 3.73 38.17 44.14
CA LEU A 9 4.17 36.83 44.52
C LEU A 9 4.40 36.01 43.25
N LEU A 10 5.67 36.01 42.83
CA LEU A 10 6.25 35.04 41.90
C LEU A 10 6.47 33.72 42.63
N ALA A 11 6.01 32.63 42.04
CA ALA A 11 6.64 31.30 41.97
C ALA A 11 5.57 30.20 42.00
N GLY A 12 5.51 29.41 40.92
CA GLY A 12 4.67 28.22 40.86
C GLY A 12 4.45 27.68 39.45
N LEU A 13 5.51 27.62 38.64
CA LEU A 13 5.53 26.84 37.40
C LEU A 13 5.53 25.35 37.75
N TRP A 14 4.36 24.71 37.67
CA TRP A 14 4.21 23.27 37.47
C TRP A 14 3.20 23.08 36.34
N VAL A 15 3.70 23.09 35.11
CA VAL A 15 2.93 22.65 33.94
C VAL A 15 2.91 21.12 34.02
N THR A 16 1.78 20.56 34.44
CA THR A 16 1.52 19.12 34.37
C THR A 16 1.29 18.73 32.90
N PRO A 17 2.08 17.80 32.32
CA PRO A 17 1.86 17.32 30.95
C PRO A 17 0.81 16.20 30.94
N ALA A 18 -0.31 16.40 31.63
CA ALA A 18 -1.38 15.39 31.75
C ALA A 18 -2.66 15.77 30.97
N MET A 19 -2.68 16.94 30.31
CA MET A 19 -3.82 17.44 29.52
C MET A 19 -3.48 17.62 28.04
N ALA A 20 -2.49 16.88 27.54
CA ALA A 20 -2.16 16.77 26.12
C ALA A 20 -2.19 15.31 25.61
N ALA A 21 -2.54 14.35 26.48
CA ALA A 21 -2.70 12.95 26.13
C ALA A 21 -4.15 12.57 25.73
N GLU A 22 -5.09 13.51 25.79
CA GLU A 22 -6.52 13.26 25.53
C GLU A 22 -7.00 13.74 24.15
N GLN A 23 -6.11 14.26 23.29
CA GLN A 23 -6.45 14.68 21.91
C GLN A 23 -5.54 14.12 20.81
N ALA A 24 -4.56 13.27 21.15
CA ALA A 24 -3.65 12.66 20.16
C ALA A 24 -3.92 11.16 19.93
N SER A 25 -4.94 10.59 20.57
CA SER A 25 -5.25 9.16 20.47
C SER A 25 -6.30 8.82 19.40
N ASP A 26 -6.88 9.83 18.74
CA ASP A 26 -8.00 9.66 17.79
C ASP A 26 -7.58 9.54 16.30
N THR A 27 -6.32 9.26 15.98
CA THR A 27 -5.90 9.06 14.58
C THR A 27 -5.09 7.79 14.30
N LYS A 28 -5.02 6.85 15.25
CA LYS A 28 -4.32 5.58 15.05
C LYS A 28 -5.27 4.37 15.14
N THR A 29 -6.32 4.40 14.34
CA THR A 29 -6.93 3.16 13.83
C THR A 29 -6.10 2.66 12.65
N ALA A 30 -5.03 1.91 12.93
CA ALA A 30 -4.75 0.78 12.07
C ALA A 30 -6.03 -0.07 12.11
N GLN A 31 -6.76 -0.15 11.01
CA GLN A 31 -8.04 -0.85 10.91
C GLN A 31 -7.81 -2.35 11.11
N THR A 32 -7.64 -2.78 12.35
CA THR A 32 -8.03 -4.12 12.80
C THR A 32 -9.54 -4.18 12.71
N LYS A 33 -10.05 -4.77 11.61
CA LYS A 33 -11.42 -5.29 11.43
C LYS A 33 -12.48 -4.56 12.27
N SER A 34 -12.98 -3.41 11.82
CA SER A 34 -14.32 -2.91 12.16
C SER A 34 -14.69 -1.69 11.30
N ALA A 35 -15.93 -1.69 10.81
CA ALA A 35 -16.69 -0.60 10.18
C ALA A 35 -16.54 -0.36 8.67
N ASP A 36 -16.90 -1.37 7.88
CA ASP A 36 -18.05 -1.32 6.95
C ASP A 36 -18.22 -2.72 6.34
N GLU A 37 -19.05 -3.58 6.96
CA GLU A 37 -19.61 -4.76 6.25
C GLU A 37 -20.75 -4.31 5.33
N ALA A 38 -20.59 -3.17 4.66
CA ALA A 38 -21.20 -3.02 3.36
C ALA A 38 -20.55 -4.09 2.48
N ALA A 39 -21.36 -4.97 1.90
CA ALA A 39 -20.85 -5.96 0.96
C ALA A 39 -19.99 -5.23 -0.08
N LYS A 40 -18.71 -5.63 -0.22
CA LYS A 40 -17.79 -5.05 -1.20
C LYS A 40 -18.49 -4.95 -2.55
N SER A 41 -18.35 -3.81 -3.22
CA SER A 41 -18.93 -3.63 -4.55
C SER A 41 -18.37 -4.67 -5.53
N PRO A 42 -19.07 -4.97 -6.65
CA PRO A 42 -18.55 -5.88 -7.67
C PRO A 42 -17.13 -5.51 -8.13
N GLU A 43 -16.84 -4.22 -8.25
CA GLU A 43 -15.53 -3.66 -8.64
C GLU A 43 -14.46 -3.95 -7.58
N GLN A 44 -14.77 -3.75 -6.30
CA GLN A 44 -13.88 -4.10 -5.20
C GLN A 44 -13.60 -5.61 -5.12
N GLN A 45 -14.61 -6.44 -5.40
CA GLN A 45 -14.42 -7.90 -5.48
C GLN A 45 -13.57 -8.29 -6.69
N ALA A 46 -13.66 -7.56 -7.81
CA ALA A 46 -12.82 -7.76 -8.99
C ALA A 46 -11.36 -7.40 -8.68
N MET A 47 -11.12 -6.31 -7.95
CA MET A 47 -9.79 -5.94 -7.47
C MET A 47 -9.19 -7.01 -6.57
N ASP A 48 -9.96 -7.57 -5.62
CA ASP A 48 -9.52 -8.66 -4.76
C ASP A 48 -9.10 -9.91 -5.58
N LYS A 49 -9.88 -10.25 -6.61
CA LYS A 49 -9.59 -11.39 -7.49
C LYS A 49 -8.29 -11.17 -8.28
N LEU A 50 -8.10 -9.98 -8.84
CA LEU A 50 -6.90 -9.63 -9.59
C LEU A 50 -5.66 -9.62 -8.68
N ALA A 51 -5.79 -9.06 -7.48
CA ALA A 51 -4.76 -9.07 -6.45
C ALA A 51 -4.36 -10.50 -6.08
N ALA A 52 -5.33 -11.36 -5.77
CA ALA A 52 -5.10 -12.74 -5.39
C ALA A 52 -4.37 -13.54 -6.50
N ALA A 53 -4.74 -13.30 -7.76
CA ALA A 53 -4.07 -13.92 -8.90
C ALA A 53 -2.59 -13.50 -8.99
N GLY A 54 -2.31 -12.19 -8.95
CA GLY A 54 -0.94 -11.68 -9.02
C GLY A 54 -0.08 -12.07 -7.81
N ILE A 55 -0.63 -11.98 -6.59
CA ILE A 55 0.02 -12.47 -5.37
C ILE A 55 0.34 -13.96 -5.47
N GLY A 56 -0.59 -14.76 -6.02
CA GLY A 56 -0.37 -16.19 -6.26
C GLY A 56 0.84 -16.46 -7.16
N GLU A 57 0.98 -15.70 -8.25
CA GLU A 57 2.14 -15.79 -9.14
C GLU A 57 3.44 -15.33 -8.46
N ALA A 58 3.40 -14.25 -7.68
CA ALA A 58 4.53 -13.79 -6.90
C ALA A 58 5.00 -14.86 -5.90
N ILE A 59 4.08 -15.51 -5.17
CA ILE A 59 4.40 -16.59 -4.24
C ILE A 59 5.02 -17.79 -4.98
N LYS A 60 4.49 -18.18 -6.15
CA LYS A 60 5.09 -19.26 -6.97
C LYS A 60 6.53 -18.93 -7.36
N ALA A 61 6.78 -17.69 -7.79
CA ALA A 61 8.12 -17.23 -8.15
C ALA A 61 9.08 -17.23 -6.95
N ILE A 62 8.64 -16.72 -5.80
CA ILE A 62 9.44 -16.72 -4.56
C ILE A 62 9.78 -18.14 -4.12
N LYS A 63 8.81 -19.06 -4.13
CA LYS A 63 9.06 -20.48 -3.78
C LYS A 63 10.08 -21.15 -4.69
N LYS A 64 10.13 -20.74 -5.97
CA LYS A 64 11.01 -21.35 -6.98
C LYS A 64 12.39 -20.69 -7.06
N PHE A 65 12.46 -19.37 -6.89
CA PHE A 65 13.65 -18.57 -7.20
C PHE A 65 14.15 -17.74 -6.00
N GLY A 66 13.42 -17.72 -4.88
CA GLY A 66 13.72 -16.91 -3.70
C GLY A 66 13.34 -15.42 -3.85
N SER A 67 12.91 -14.99 -5.05
CA SER A 67 12.52 -13.61 -5.34
C SER A 67 11.66 -13.56 -6.61
N PHE A 68 11.17 -12.37 -6.95
CA PHE A 68 10.55 -12.08 -8.24
C PHE A 68 10.84 -10.64 -8.66
N TYR A 69 10.89 -10.41 -9.97
CA TYR A 69 10.98 -9.07 -10.52
C TYR A 69 9.61 -8.40 -10.55
N PRO A 70 9.52 -7.08 -10.31
CA PRO A 70 8.25 -6.37 -10.41
C PRO A 70 7.52 -6.62 -11.73
N PHE A 71 6.22 -6.84 -11.63
CA PHE A 71 5.36 -7.08 -12.79
C PHE A 71 4.00 -6.44 -12.55
N GLY A 72 3.27 -6.18 -13.63
CA GLY A 72 1.92 -5.67 -13.60
C GLY A 72 0.95 -6.62 -14.27
N LEU A 73 -0.34 -6.42 -13.99
CA LEU A 73 -1.43 -7.06 -14.69
C LEU A 73 -2.33 -5.99 -15.32
N VAL A 74 -2.72 -6.21 -16.56
CA VAL A 74 -3.69 -5.38 -17.29
C VAL A 74 -4.92 -6.23 -17.51
N GLN A 75 -6.04 -5.86 -16.92
CA GLN A 75 -7.28 -6.60 -17.06
C GLN A 75 -8.25 -5.89 -18.01
N LYS A 76 -8.77 -6.67 -18.96
CA LYS A 76 -9.83 -6.29 -19.88
C LYS A 76 -10.87 -7.41 -19.91
N GLY A 77 -12.09 -7.11 -19.46
CA GLY A 77 -13.14 -8.09 -19.21
C GLY A 77 -12.63 -9.21 -18.29
N ASP A 78 -12.80 -10.45 -18.72
CA ASP A 78 -12.36 -11.64 -17.98
C ASP A 78 -10.90 -12.03 -18.22
N SER A 79 -10.16 -11.25 -19.01
CA SER A 79 -8.78 -11.57 -19.39
C SER A 79 -7.77 -10.62 -18.73
N ALA A 80 -6.75 -11.20 -18.09
CA ALA A 80 -5.63 -10.45 -17.54
C ALA A 80 -4.34 -10.80 -18.29
N GLN A 81 -3.61 -9.78 -18.72
CA GLN A 81 -2.31 -9.93 -19.37
C GLN A 81 -1.20 -9.42 -18.44
N ALA A 82 -0.15 -10.23 -18.29
CA ALA A 82 1.05 -9.81 -17.56
C ALA A 82 1.84 -8.77 -18.36
N MET A 83 2.30 -7.75 -17.66
CA MET A 83 3.21 -6.74 -18.18
C MET A 83 4.46 -6.70 -17.32
N THR A 84 5.62 -6.73 -17.96
CA THR A 84 6.92 -6.54 -17.32
C THR A 84 7.68 -5.46 -18.07
N TYR A 85 8.90 -5.15 -17.63
CA TYR A 85 9.80 -4.45 -18.53
C TYR A 85 10.02 -5.27 -19.81
N THR A 86 9.61 -4.70 -20.94
CA THR A 86 9.92 -5.16 -22.29
C THR A 86 10.89 -4.17 -22.94
N GLY A 87 12.04 -4.68 -23.40
CA GLY A 87 13.12 -3.91 -24.04
C GLY A 87 14.40 -4.71 -24.12
N GLU A 88 15.38 -4.22 -24.88
CA GLU A 88 16.73 -4.80 -24.93
C GLU A 88 17.35 -4.78 -23.54
N LYS A 89 18.20 -5.77 -23.26
CA LYS A 89 18.81 -5.92 -21.93
C LYS A 89 19.76 -4.76 -21.63
N GLU A 90 20.43 -4.25 -22.65
CA GLU A 90 21.39 -3.16 -22.60
C GLU A 90 20.73 -1.83 -22.23
N ASP A 91 19.45 -1.67 -22.59
CA ASP A 91 18.63 -0.49 -22.30
C ASP A 91 17.76 -0.68 -21.05
N ALA A 92 17.89 -1.82 -20.36
CA ALA A 92 17.10 -2.10 -19.17
C ALA A 92 17.39 -1.04 -18.09
N PRO A 93 16.35 -0.49 -17.45
CA PRO A 93 16.54 0.45 -16.35
C PRO A 93 17.38 -0.19 -15.24
N ALA A 94 18.00 0.63 -14.39
CA ALA A 94 18.63 0.11 -13.18
C ALA A 94 17.56 -0.58 -12.30
N PRO A 95 17.87 -1.67 -11.58
CA PRO A 95 16.88 -2.42 -10.78
C PRO A 95 16.01 -1.54 -9.87
N GLU A 96 16.59 -0.47 -9.32
CA GLU A 96 15.93 0.49 -8.43
C GLU A 96 14.84 1.31 -9.16
N GLN A 97 14.95 1.46 -10.48
CA GLN A 97 14.03 2.20 -11.33
C GLN A 97 12.94 1.31 -11.94
N TRP A 98 13.03 -0.01 -11.82
CA TRP A 98 12.10 -0.93 -12.50
C TRP A 98 10.65 -0.70 -12.11
N VAL A 99 10.40 -0.45 -10.82
CA VAL A 99 9.05 -0.19 -10.31
C VAL A 99 8.49 1.10 -10.90
N GLU A 100 9.29 2.17 -10.94
CA GLU A 100 8.87 3.46 -11.49
C GLU A 100 8.58 3.36 -13.00
N VAL A 101 9.47 2.72 -13.76
CA VAL A 101 9.29 2.53 -15.20
C VAL A 101 8.05 1.68 -15.49
N LEU A 102 7.84 0.60 -14.74
CA LEU A 102 6.67 -0.25 -14.89
C LEU A 102 5.38 0.46 -14.52
N TYR A 103 5.39 1.26 -13.45
CA TYR A 103 4.26 2.10 -13.07
C TYR A 103 3.85 3.05 -14.20
N ARG A 104 4.82 3.76 -14.80
CA ARG A 104 4.56 4.64 -15.96
C ARG A 104 4.03 3.88 -17.17
N LYS A 105 4.57 2.68 -17.47
CA LYS A 105 4.09 1.82 -18.56
C LYS A 105 2.63 1.39 -18.35
N LEU A 106 2.25 1.02 -17.12
CA LEU A 106 0.86 0.70 -16.79
C LEU A 106 -0.06 1.91 -16.98
N GLN A 107 0.36 3.09 -16.55
CA GLN A 107 -0.40 4.33 -16.78
C GLN A 107 -0.58 4.63 -18.26
N GLU A 108 0.48 4.51 -19.06
CA GLU A 108 0.38 4.66 -20.51
C GLU A 108 -0.58 3.66 -21.15
N GLU A 109 -0.59 2.42 -20.67
CA GLU A 109 -1.50 1.38 -21.14
C GLU A 109 -2.95 1.73 -20.82
N GLY A 110 -3.22 2.16 -19.58
CA GLY A 110 -4.55 2.62 -19.16
C GLY A 110 -5.03 3.84 -19.96
N LYS A 111 -4.14 4.73 -20.38
CA LYS A 111 -4.46 5.87 -21.27
C LYS A 111 -4.78 5.42 -22.69
N LYS A 112 -3.97 4.53 -23.26
CA LYS A 112 -4.09 4.07 -24.66
C LYS A 112 -5.30 3.16 -24.88
N LYS A 113 -5.74 2.44 -23.84
CA LYS A 113 -6.78 1.42 -23.91
C LYS A 113 -7.94 1.75 -22.97
N PRO A 114 -8.95 2.52 -23.42
CA PRO A 114 -10.08 2.92 -22.58
C PRO A 114 -10.94 1.74 -22.12
N ASP A 115 -10.81 0.58 -22.77
CA ASP A 115 -11.48 -0.68 -22.49
C ASP A 115 -10.73 -1.59 -21.48
N VAL A 116 -9.61 -1.14 -20.93
CA VAL A 116 -8.96 -1.79 -19.77
C VAL A 116 -9.72 -1.41 -18.50
N ASP A 117 -10.23 -2.39 -17.75
CA ASP A 117 -11.05 -2.14 -16.56
C ASP A 117 -10.19 -1.93 -15.30
N MET A 118 -9.09 -2.67 -15.20
CA MET A 118 -8.20 -2.64 -14.05
C MET A 118 -6.73 -2.76 -14.43
N LEU A 119 -5.89 -2.15 -13.61
CA LEU A 119 -4.44 -2.27 -13.65
C LEU A 119 -3.94 -2.69 -12.28
N ALA A 120 -2.87 -3.48 -12.25
CA ALA A 120 -2.21 -3.82 -10.99
C ALA A 120 -0.69 -3.82 -11.15
N LEU A 121 0.03 -3.51 -10.06
CA LEU A 121 1.48 -3.50 -9.95
C LEU A 121 1.90 -4.30 -8.71
N PHE A 122 2.77 -5.29 -8.91
CA PHE A 122 3.26 -6.20 -7.87
C PHE A 122 4.78 -6.05 -7.72
N ARG A 123 5.26 -5.98 -6.47
CA ARG A 123 6.69 -5.92 -6.13
C ARG A 123 6.94 -6.54 -4.76
N LEU A 124 8.19 -6.92 -4.50
CA LEU A 124 8.65 -7.07 -3.13
C LEU A 124 8.75 -5.69 -2.49
N HIS A 125 8.36 -5.61 -1.22
CA HIS A 125 8.50 -4.41 -0.43
C HIS A 125 8.76 -4.76 1.03
N GLU A 126 9.44 -3.86 1.72
CA GLU A 126 9.75 -3.95 3.14
C GLU A 126 9.01 -2.80 3.82
N ILE A 127 8.29 -3.12 4.89
CA ILE A 127 7.63 -2.15 5.76
C ILE A 127 8.10 -2.37 7.18
N SER A 128 8.02 -1.34 8.02
CA SER A 128 8.23 -1.49 9.46
C SER A 128 6.90 -1.81 10.15
N ASP A 129 6.88 -2.83 11.00
CA ASP A 129 5.74 -3.12 11.87
C ASP A 129 5.65 -2.14 13.06
N ASP A 130 4.63 -2.29 13.90
CA ASP A 130 4.41 -1.43 15.08
C ASP A 130 5.53 -1.53 16.13
N GLU A 131 6.33 -2.60 16.10
CA GLU A 131 7.49 -2.81 16.98
C GLU A 131 8.80 -2.31 16.36
N GLY A 132 8.75 -1.82 15.11
CA GLY A 132 9.91 -1.35 14.35
C GLY A 132 10.70 -2.46 13.66
N ASN A 133 10.20 -3.69 13.65
CA ASN A 133 10.82 -4.78 12.90
C ASN A 133 10.54 -4.61 11.41
N GLN A 134 11.53 -4.95 10.58
CA GLN A 134 11.35 -4.93 9.13
C GLN A 134 10.65 -6.21 8.67
N VAL A 135 9.53 -6.04 7.97
CA VAL A 135 8.71 -7.12 7.43
C VAL A 135 8.71 -7.01 5.91
N ILE A 136 9.26 -8.02 5.26
CA ILE A 136 9.20 -8.15 3.80
C ILE A 136 7.87 -8.81 3.40
N GLY A 137 7.31 -8.39 2.26
CA GLY A 137 6.09 -8.95 1.73
C GLY A 137 5.87 -8.64 0.26
N VAL A 138 4.78 -9.16 -0.28
CA VAL A 138 4.29 -8.77 -1.60
C VAL A 138 3.44 -7.52 -1.42
N TRP A 139 3.83 -6.45 -2.10
CA TRP A 139 3.04 -5.23 -2.22
C TRP A 139 2.35 -5.23 -3.57
N ALA A 140 1.03 -5.05 -3.55
CA ALA A 140 0.17 -5.01 -4.73
C ALA A 140 -0.62 -3.70 -4.74
N LEU A 141 -0.35 -2.81 -5.69
CA LEU A 141 -1.26 -1.71 -6.01
C LEU A 141 -2.24 -2.22 -7.05
N VAL A 142 -3.53 -2.17 -6.73
CA VAL A 142 -4.60 -2.54 -7.64
C VAL A 142 -5.51 -1.35 -7.82
N ASP A 143 -5.84 -1.06 -9.07
CA ASP A 143 -6.61 0.11 -9.46
C ASP A 143 -7.69 -0.28 -10.46
N HIS A 144 -8.91 0.15 -10.20
CA HIS A 144 -10.07 -0.03 -11.07
C HIS A 144 -10.58 1.36 -11.45
N ARG A 145 -11.01 1.54 -12.69
CA ARG A 145 -11.44 2.85 -13.20
C ARG A 145 -12.51 3.58 -12.37
N ASP A 146 -13.37 2.84 -11.68
CA ASP A 146 -14.64 3.34 -11.14
C ASP A 146 -14.65 3.40 -9.61
N VAL A 147 -13.59 2.90 -8.95
CA VAL A 147 -13.48 2.88 -7.49
C VAL A 147 -12.07 3.22 -7.05
N ARG A 148 -11.91 3.66 -5.80
CA ARG A 148 -10.60 4.07 -5.25
C ARG A 148 -9.58 2.91 -5.31
N PRO A 149 -8.33 3.16 -5.74
CA PRO A 149 -7.28 2.16 -5.71
C PRO A 149 -6.91 1.73 -4.28
N TRP A 150 -6.43 0.49 -4.17
CA TRP A 150 -5.94 -0.08 -2.91
C TRP A 150 -4.51 -0.58 -3.05
N VAL A 151 -3.77 -0.45 -1.97
CA VAL A 151 -2.56 -1.22 -1.73
C VAL A 151 -2.93 -2.41 -0.87
N ILE A 152 -2.54 -3.60 -1.31
CA ILE A 152 -2.67 -4.85 -0.57
C ILE A 152 -1.26 -5.34 -0.27
N PHE A 153 -0.93 -5.47 1.01
CA PHE A 153 0.35 -5.98 1.45
C PHE A 153 0.17 -7.36 2.07
N LEU A 154 0.85 -8.37 1.51
CA LEU A 154 0.91 -9.71 2.08
C LEU A 154 2.27 -9.91 2.74
N PRO A 155 2.36 -9.83 4.08
CA PRO A 155 3.61 -10.00 4.81
C PRO A 155 4.09 -11.45 4.74
N PHE A 156 5.41 -11.65 4.76
CA PHE A 156 6.03 -12.94 5.02
C PHE A 156 6.51 -12.97 6.47
N LEU A 157 5.89 -13.84 7.26
CA LEU A 157 6.14 -13.94 8.69
C LEU A 157 6.99 -15.17 8.97
N GLU A 158 8.05 -14.98 9.76
CA GLU A 158 8.85 -16.09 10.27
C GLU A 158 8.00 -16.96 11.20
N LYS A 159 8.10 -18.28 11.03
CA LYS A 159 7.49 -19.29 11.90
C LYS A 159 8.55 -19.92 12.80
N ASP A 160 8.11 -20.59 13.86
CA ASP A 160 8.97 -21.28 14.84
C ASP A 160 9.98 -22.27 14.22
N ASN A 161 9.74 -22.72 12.99
CA ASN A 161 10.61 -23.60 12.23
C ASN A 161 11.69 -22.86 11.41
N GLY A 162 11.82 -21.53 11.57
CA GLY A 162 12.73 -20.66 10.83
C GLY A 162 12.34 -20.42 9.36
N LYS A 163 11.15 -20.84 8.93
CA LYS A 163 10.64 -20.60 7.58
C LYS A 163 9.72 -19.39 7.56
N TYR A 164 9.78 -18.66 6.46
CA TYR A 164 8.86 -17.56 6.17
C TYR A 164 7.62 -18.10 5.47
N GLU A 165 6.44 -17.75 5.99
CA GLU A 165 5.15 -18.10 5.41
C GLU A 165 4.28 -16.85 5.20
N PRO A 166 3.40 -16.82 4.18
CA PRO A 166 2.47 -15.71 4.02
C PRO A 166 1.57 -15.53 5.24
N GLY A 167 1.45 -14.29 5.72
CA GLY A 167 0.49 -13.89 6.74
C GLY A 167 -0.87 -13.51 6.17
N GLU A 168 -1.63 -12.72 6.92
CA GLU A 168 -2.90 -12.16 6.46
C GLU A 168 -2.66 -10.91 5.61
N PRO A 169 -3.40 -10.72 4.49
CA PRO A 169 -3.28 -9.51 3.68
C PRO A 169 -3.80 -8.29 4.44
N VAL A 170 -3.04 -7.20 4.39
CA VAL A 170 -3.39 -5.90 4.96
C VAL A 170 -3.76 -4.94 3.82
N TYR A 171 -4.90 -4.27 3.96
CA TYR A 171 -5.46 -3.39 2.95
C TYR A 171 -5.26 -1.93 3.37
N TYR A 172 -4.68 -1.13 2.48
CA TYR A 172 -4.49 0.30 2.67
C TYR A 172 -5.20 1.05 1.54
N PRO A 173 -6.15 1.96 1.83
CA PRO A 173 -6.63 2.88 0.82
C PRO A 173 -5.47 3.78 0.35
N THR A 174 -5.44 4.09 -0.93
CA THR A 174 -4.42 4.98 -1.49
C THR A 174 -5.04 5.93 -2.50
N ASP A 175 -4.41 7.09 -2.68
CA ASP A 175 -4.71 8.03 -3.77
C ASP A 175 -3.74 7.82 -4.95
N GLN A 176 -2.75 6.93 -4.81
CA GLN A 176 -1.85 6.55 -5.90
C GLN A 176 -2.63 5.72 -6.92
N SER A 177 -2.83 6.28 -8.12
CA SER A 177 -3.59 5.65 -9.20
C SER A 177 -2.69 5.21 -10.36
N LEU A 178 -2.97 4.02 -10.91
CA LEU A 178 -2.42 3.50 -12.17
C LEU A 178 -3.23 3.99 -13.38
N PHE A 179 -4.42 4.54 -13.17
CA PHE A 179 -5.08 5.36 -14.19
C PHE A 179 -4.65 6.81 -14.00
N ASP A 180 -4.34 7.49 -15.10
CA ASP A 180 -4.10 8.92 -15.01
C ASP A 180 -5.45 9.63 -15.05
N HIS A 181 -5.80 10.27 -13.93
CA HIS A 181 -6.96 11.15 -13.83
C HIS A 181 -6.61 12.60 -14.19
N SER A 182 -5.44 12.86 -14.79
CA SER A 182 -5.12 14.20 -15.31
C SER A 182 -6.12 14.60 -16.39
N GLU A 183 -7.10 15.43 -16.00
CA GLU A 183 -7.87 16.29 -16.90
C GLU A 183 -6.97 17.34 -17.57
#